data_AF-A0A4U1WKJ2-F1
#
_entry.id   AF-A0A4U1WKJ2-F1
#
_cell.length_a   1.000
_cell.length_b   1.000
_cell.length_c   1.000
_cell.angle_alpha   90.00
_cell.angle_beta   90.00
_cell.angle_gamma   90.00
#
_symmetry.space_group_name_H-M   'P 1'
#
loop_
_entity.id
_entity.type
_entity.pdbx_description
1 polymer ?
#
loop_
_entity_poly.entity_id
_entity_poly.type
_entity_poly.pdbx_seq_one_letter_code
_entity_poly.pdbx_strand_id
1 'polypeptide(L)'
;MAVITIAGEQLIARKQQAKQPLVIREFVLAHVPNLDPQIPPRRDQSLPTSRQIVFRSAPTRSACVNGNEVVYSLILDNTVGNFQFNWLGLVSEEGVLISANHMVVQSKRKNNERTSEEGNNLTRNFLLKFSGAQAITNITVTPETWQFNYEAKLDDMDTLLAQLTVGLIETQKDVVEQSHENLMLSETNRHLNQRLDTLTDDLALTNEKHQVFSYSMQRRHEYTEQQRIEMDVTLTAFLIQTQKQTIEQEYELMKLRESLRVKESGDE
;
A
#
# COMPACT_ATOMS: atom_id res chain seq x y z
N MET A 1 -11.17 49.25 19.94
CA MET A 1 -12.59 48.89 20.22
C MET A 1 -13.46 49.44 19.10
N ALA A 2 -14.51 48.73 18.69
CA ALA A 2 -15.42 49.18 17.64
C ALA A 2 -16.38 50.27 18.16
N VAL A 3 -16.79 51.18 17.29
CA VAL A 3 -17.62 52.33 17.64
C VAL A 3 -18.67 52.59 16.56
N ILE A 4 -19.93 52.75 16.98
CA ILE A 4 -21.04 53.19 16.10
C ILE A 4 -20.88 54.69 15.85
N THR A 5 -20.90 55.07 14.57
CA THR A 5 -20.77 56.47 14.17
C THR A 5 -22.06 57.24 14.44
N ILE A 6 -21.98 58.57 14.50
CA ILE A 6 -23.15 59.45 14.65
C ILE A 6 -24.11 59.25 13.47
N ALA A 7 -23.59 59.16 12.24
CA ALA A 7 -24.41 58.91 11.05
C ALA A 7 -25.09 57.53 11.12
N GLY A 8 -24.39 56.53 11.64
CA GLY A 8 -24.91 55.19 11.88
C GLY A 8 -26.06 55.18 12.88
N GLU A 9 -25.90 55.82 14.04
CA GLU A 9 -26.97 55.96 15.03
C GLU A 9 -28.19 56.69 14.48
N GLN A 10 -27.99 57.78 13.74
CA GLN A 10 -29.07 58.52 13.10
C GLN A 10 -29.83 57.66 12.07
N LEU A 11 -29.12 56.84 11.30
CA LEU A 11 -29.76 55.90 10.36
C LEU A 11 -30.53 54.81 11.11
N ILE A 12 -29.94 54.21 12.15
CA ILE A 12 -30.60 53.21 13.01
C ILE A 12 -31.90 53.80 13.56
N ALA A 13 -31.84 54.97 14.20
CA ALA A 13 -33.02 55.62 14.79
C ALA A 13 -34.12 55.90 13.76
N ARG A 14 -33.76 56.41 12.57
CA ARG A 14 -34.72 56.64 11.48
C ARG A 14 -35.38 55.35 11.00
N LYS A 15 -34.60 54.27 10.82
CA LYS A 15 -35.11 52.96 10.41
C LYS A 15 -36.03 52.35 11.47
N GLN A 16 -35.71 52.51 12.76
CA GLN A 16 -36.57 52.06 13.86
C GLN A 16 -37.92 52.79 13.86
N GLN A 17 -37.90 54.13 13.75
CA GLN A 17 -39.12 54.93 13.67
C GLN A 17 -39.98 54.57 12.45
N ALA A 18 -39.35 54.33 11.30
CA ALA A 18 -40.01 53.92 10.07
C ALA A 18 -40.41 52.44 10.01
N LYS A 19 -40.05 51.63 11.02
CA LYS A 19 -40.21 50.17 11.04
C LYS A 19 -39.63 49.49 9.79
N GLN A 20 -38.51 50.00 9.30
CA GLN A 20 -37.80 49.46 8.15
C GLN A 20 -36.57 48.67 8.60
N PRO A 21 -36.20 47.60 7.87
CA PRO A 21 -35.03 46.84 8.23
C PRO A 21 -33.74 47.64 8.00
N LEU A 22 -32.76 47.43 8.89
CA LEU A 22 -31.38 47.87 8.71
C LEU A 22 -30.62 46.76 8.01
N VAL A 23 -30.23 47.01 6.75
CA VAL A 23 -29.43 46.08 5.95
C VAL A 23 -27.99 46.57 5.90
N ILE A 24 -27.06 45.73 6.36
CA ILE A 24 -25.62 45.96 6.16
C ILE A 24 -25.23 45.39 4.80
N ARG A 25 -24.82 46.27 3.88
CA ARG A 25 -24.50 45.91 2.50
C ARG A 25 -23.02 45.57 2.32
N GLU A 26 -22.12 46.24 3.03
CA GLU A 26 -20.68 46.04 2.82
C GLU A 26 -19.88 45.99 4.13
N PHE A 27 -18.92 45.07 4.14
CA PHE A 27 -17.67 45.21 4.86
C PHE A 27 -16.69 46.04 4.02
N VAL A 28 -16.07 47.03 4.65
CA VAL A 28 -15.01 47.84 4.04
C VAL A 28 -13.71 47.61 4.82
N LEU A 29 -12.67 47.16 4.11
CA LEU A 29 -11.31 47.03 4.64
C LEU A 29 -10.45 48.17 4.09
N ALA A 30 -9.70 48.83 4.97
CA ALA A 30 -8.79 49.89 4.57
C ALA A 30 -7.44 49.80 5.27
N HIS A 31 -6.41 50.26 4.58
CA HIS A 31 -5.09 50.53 5.12
C HIS A 31 -4.92 52.03 5.33
N VAL A 32 -5.06 52.46 6.58
CA VAL A 32 -4.86 53.85 6.99
C VAL A 32 -3.43 54.00 7.53
N PRO A 33 -2.56 54.77 6.87
CA PRO A 33 -1.18 54.97 7.33
C PRO A 33 -1.16 55.61 8.72
N ASN A 34 -0.20 55.22 9.56
CA ASN A 34 0.02 55.76 10.91
C ASN A 34 -1.21 55.67 11.83
N LEU A 35 -2.12 54.71 11.58
CA LEU A 35 -3.27 54.45 12.44
C LEU A 35 -2.81 53.76 13.72
N ASP A 36 -3.10 54.36 14.88
CA ASP A 36 -2.89 53.72 16.17
C ASP A 36 -4.04 52.74 16.47
N PRO A 37 -3.77 51.43 16.61
CA PRO A 37 -4.80 50.43 16.92
C PRO A 37 -5.37 50.57 18.33
N GLN A 38 -4.68 51.25 19.25
CA GLN A 38 -5.13 51.46 20.64
C GLN A 38 -6.15 52.59 20.74
N ILE A 39 -6.14 53.54 19.80
CA ILE A 39 -7.08 54.65 19.78
C ILE A 39 -8.37 54.20 19.08
N PRO A 40 -9.53 54.22 19.76
CA PRO A 40 -10.79 53.88 19.13
C PRO A 40 -11.12 54.83 17.96
N PRO A 41 -11.85 54.35 16.94
CA PRO A 41 -12.34 55.19 15.86
C PRO A 41 -13.21 56.34 16.37
N ARG A 42 -13.10 57.54 15.76
CA ARG A 42 -13.93 58.69 16.15
C ARG A 42 -15.39 58.50 15.70
N ARG A 43 -16.33 58.97 16.51
CA ARG A 43 -17.78 58.79 16.24
C ARG A 43 -18.28 59.60 15.04
N ASP A 44 -17.62 60.69 14.72
CA ASP A 44 -17.93 61.59 13.60
C ASP A 44 -17.20 61.21 12.30
N GLN A 45 -16.42 60.13 12.30
CA GLN A 45 -15.61 59.76 11.14
C GLN A 45 -16.48 59.41 9.92
N SER A 46 -15.97 59.74 8.75
CA SER A 46 -16.43 59.20 7.47
C SER A 46 -15.66 57.93 7.11
N LEU A 47 -16.02 57.33 5.98
CA LEU A 47 -15.18 56.32 5.35
C LEU A 47 -13.76 56.87 5.10
N PRO A 48 -12.72 56.03 5.21
CA PRO A 48 -11.39 56.36 4.74
C PRO A 48 -11.40 56.76 3.27
N THR A 49 -10.36 57.47 2.83
CA THR A 49 -10.26 57.89 1.42
C THR A 49 -10.23 56.67 0.50
N SER A 50 -10.75 56.80 -0.73
CA SER A 50 -10.85 55.66 -1.67
C SER A 50 -9.51 54.98 -1.96
N ARG A 51 -8.38 55.71 -1.87
CA ARG A 51 -7.03 55.16 -2.05
C ARG A 51 -6.56 54.26 -0.90
N GLN A 52 -7.15 54.42 0.28
CA GLN A 52 -6.85 53.61 1.47
C GLN A 52 -7.73 52.37 1.53
N ILE A 53 -8.87 52.36 0.84
CA ILE A 53 -9.78 51.21 0.82
C ILE A 53 -9.19 50.15 -0.10
N VAL A 54 -8.90 48.99 0.47
CA VAL A 54 -8.24 47.88 -0.23
C VAL A 54 -9.21 46.80 -0.65
N PHE A 55 -10.36 46.69 0.03
CA PHE A 55 -11.34 45.64 -0.25
C PHE A 55 -12.75 46.03 0.23
N ARG A 56 -13.76 45.63 -0.53
CA ARG A 56 -15.19 45.73 -0.19
C ARG A 56 -15.89 44.44 -0.57
N SER A 57 -16.79 43.97 0.29
CA SER A 57 -17.65 42.81 -0.02
C SER A 57 -18.85 42.79 0.90
N ALA A 58 -19.93 42.12 0.50
CA ALA A 58 -21.04 41.83 1.40
C ALA A 58 -20.60 40.92 2.57
N PRO A 59 -21.26 40.99 3.73
CA PRO A 59 -21.11 39.99 4.78
C PRO A 59 -21.33 38.59 4.24
N THR A 60 -20.42 37.66 4.54
CA THR A 60 -20.56 36.26 4.17
C THR A 60 -21.61 35.56 5.04
N ARG A 61 -21.73 35.98 6.30
CA ARG A 61 -22.70 35.45 7.27
C ARG A 61 -23.19 36.54 8.22
N SER A 62 -24.41 36.41 8.73
CA SER A 62 -25.00 37.30 9.76
C SER A 62 -25.86 36.54 10.80
N ALA A 63 -25.57 36.71 12.10
CA ALA A 63 -26.21 35.97 13.20
C ALA A 63 -26.60 36.90 14.35
N CYS A 64 -27.60 36.49 15.12
CA CYS A 64 -28.11 37.19 16.28
C CYS A 64 -27.59 36.54 17.56
N VAL A 65 -26.73 37.25 18.30
CA VAL A 65 -26.22 36.79 19.60
C VAL A 65 -27.32 36.92 20.66
N ASN A 66 -28.04 38.04 20.67
CA ASN A 66 -29.23 38.29 21.47
C ASN A 66 -30.03 39.45 20.87
N GLY A 67 -31.16 39.82 21.48
CA GLY A 67 -32.04 40.87 20.97
C GLY A 67 -31.38 42.23 20.67
N ASN A 68 -30.23 42.53 21.28
CA ASN A 68 -29.50 43.79 21.15
C ASN A 68 -28.12 43.65 20.47
N GLU A 69 -27.75 42.44 20.05
CA GLU A 69 -26.42 42.16 19.52
C GLU A 69 -26.50 41.24 18.31
N VAL A 70 -25.99 41.73 17.20
CA VAL A 70 -25.86 40.96 15.96
C VAL A 70 -24.41 40.95 15.51
N VAL A 71 -23.96 39.83 14.95
CA VAL A 71 -22.60 39.67 14.43
C VAL A 71 -22.65 39.46 12.93
N TYR A 72 -21.82 40.20 12.23
CA TYR A 72 -21.55 39.99 10.81
C TYR A 72 -20.18 39.34 10.65
N SER A 73 -20.06 38.40 9.72
CA SER A 73 -18.81 37.72 9.42
C SER A 73 -18.41 37.95 7.96
N LEU A 74 -17.13 38.18 7.75
CA LEU A 74 -16.50 38.19 6.43
C LEU A 74 -15.48 37.04 6.39
N ILE A 75 -15.71 36.09 5.50
CA ILE A 75 -14.80 34.96 5.25
C ILE A 75 -14.19 35.17 3.86
N LEU A 76 -12.88 35.31 3.82
CA LEU A 76 -12.10 35.45 2.59
C LEU A 76 -11.21 34.23 2.42
N ASP A 77 -11.43 33.49 1.34
CA ASP A 77 -10.61 32.34 0.97
C ASP A 77 -9.24 32.79 0.41
N ASN A 78 -8.39 31.83 0.05
CA ASN A 78 -7.07 32.08 -0.53
C ASN A 78 -7.10 32.65 -1.97
N THR A 79 -8.26 32.84 -2.59
CA THR A 79 -8.39 33.41 -3.95
C THR A 79 -8.44 34.94 -3.94
N VAL A 80 -8.70 35.54 -2.78
CA VAL A 80 -8.78 36.99 -2.55
C VAL A 80 -7.58 37.44 -1.72
N GLY A 81 -6.92 38.55 -2.08
CA GLY A 81 -5.82 39.06 -1.25
C GLY A 81 -4.83 39.95 -1.97
N ASN A 82 -3.61 39.93 -1.46
CA ASN A 82 -2.48 40.83 -1.77
C ASN A 82 -2.73 42.26 -1.30
N PHE A 83 -3.18 42.40 -0.06
CA PHE A 83 -3.34 43.69 0.59
C PHE A 83 -3.12 43.59 2.09
N GLN A 84 -2.84 44.73 2.69
CA GLN A 84 -2.81 44.92 4.12
C GLN A 84 -3.96 45.81 4.54
N PHE A 85 -4.46 45.67 5.75
CA PHE A 85 -5.52 46.53 6.30
C PHE A 85 -5.40 46.63 7.81
N ASN A 86 -5.80 47.75 8.37
CA ASN A 86 -5.80 48.02 9.82
C ASN A 86 -7.08 48.75 10.26
N TRP A 87 -8.01 48.96 9.33
CA TRP A 87 -9.30 49.57 9.56
C TRP A 87 -10.40 48.70 8.94
N LEU A 88 -11.52 48.57 9.65
CA LEU A 88 -12.67 47.76 9.28
C LEU A 88 -13.95 48.55 9.55
N GLY A 89 -14.88 48.57 8.60
CA GLY A 89 -16.17 49.23 8.77
C GLY A 89 -17.34 48.46 8.17
N LEU A 90 -18.51 48.69 8.73
CA LEU A 90 -19.79 48.20 8.22
C LEU A 90 -20.55 49.35 7.57
N VAL A 91 -20.97 49.17 6.32
CA VAL A 91 -21.72 50.15 5.54
C VAL A 91 -23.11 49.60 5.25
N SER A 92 -24.11 50.42 5.49
CA SER A 92 -25.52 50.12 5.20
C SER A 92 -25.82 50.13 3.70
N GLU A 93 -26.99 49.64 3.32
CA GLU A 93 -27.46 49.70 1.94
C GLU A 93 -27.49 51.15 1.39
N GLU A 94 -27.80 52.12 2.24
CA GLU A 94 -27.83 53.56 1.95
C GLU A 94 -26.44 54.20 1.82
N GLY A 95 -25.36 53.42 1.98
CA GLY A 95 -23.99 53.94 1.91
C GLY A 95 -23.52 54.66 3.18
N VAL A 96 -24.29 54.58 4.28
CA VAL A 96 -23.90 55.17 5.57
C VAL A 96 -22.98 54.21 6.31
N LEU A 97 -21.84 54.72 6.78
CA LEU A 97 -20.93 54.01 7.69
C LEU A 97 -21.59 53.84 9.06
N ILE A 98 -22.01 52.62 9.38
CA ILE A 98 -22.70 52.32 10.64
C ILE A 98 -21.71 52.27 11.80
N SER A 99 -20.66 51.48 11.66
CA SER A 99 -19.68 51.25 12.72
C SER A 99 -18.30 51.02 12.12
N ALA A 100 -17.27 51.42 12.85
CA ALA A 100 -15.88 51.22 12.46
C ALA A 100 -15.07 50.59 13.60
N ASN A 101 -13.93 49.99 13.27
CA ASN A 101 -12.97 49.43 14.21
C ASN A 101 -11.54 49.60 13.68
N HIS A 102 -10.60 49.90 14.58
CA HIS A 102 -9.17 49.90 14.32
C HIS A 102 -8.55 48.60 14.84
N MET A 103 -7.50 48.14 14.18
CA MET A 103 -6.76 46.94 14.57
C MET A 103 -5.29 47.03 14.15
N VAL A 104 -4.46 46.17 14.70
CA VAL A 104 -3.09 45.98 14.21
C VAL A 104 -3.14 45.56 12.75
N VAL A 105 -2.19 46.01 11.94
CA VAL A 105 -2.11 45.68 10.50
C VAL A 105 -2.21 44.17 10.29
N GLN A 106 -3.15 43.78 9.44
CA GLN A 106 -3.43 42.41 9.03
C GLN A 106 -3.08 42.25 7.55
N SER A 107 -2.53 41.09 7.19
CA SER A 107 -2.14 40.78 5.82
C SER A 107 -3.03 39.69 5.22
N LYS A 108 -3.59 39.96 4.05
CA LYS A 108 -4.28 38.97 3.23
C LYS A 108 -3.42 38.67 2.01
N ARG A 109 -3.07 37.41 1.83
CA ARG A 109 -2.28 36.88 0.71
C ARG A 109 -3.15 36.01 -0.16
N LYS A 110 -3.12 36.28 -1.46
CA LYS A 110 -3.75 35.44 -2.47
C LYS A 110 -2.79 34.31 -2.83
N ASN A 111 -3.31 33.14 -3.15
CA ASN A 111 -2.54 32.04 -3.70
C ASN A 111 -1.88 32.45 -5.02
N ASN A 112 -0.61 32.10 -5.20
CA ASN A 112 0.12 32.37 -6.43
C ASN A 112 0.59 31.06 -7.05
N GLU A 113 -0.19 30.57 -8.02
CA GLU A 113 0.08 29.31 -8.72
C GLU A 113 1.39 29.32 -9.50
N ARG A 114 1.90 30.50 -9.89
CA ARG A 114 3.13 30.64 -10.66
C ARG A 114 4.40 30.53 -9.81
N THR A 115 4.33 30.96 -8.55
CA THR A 115 5.47 30.93 -7.60
C THR A 115 5.31 29.83 -6.55
N SER A 116 4.22 29.07 -6.59
CA SER A 116 3.83 28.08 -5.56
C SER A 116 3.74 28.67 -4.15
N GLU A 117 3.43 29.97 -4.04
CA GLU A 117 3.25 30.63 -2.75
C GLU A 117 1.80 30.48 -2.28
N GLU A 118 1.61 29.82 -1.15
CA GLU A 118 0.29 29.63 -0.55
C GLU A 118 -0.29 30.94 0.00
N GLY A 119 -1.53 31.21 -0.39
CA GLY A 119 -2.36 32.25 0.23
C GLY A 119 -2.86 31.83 1.62
N ASN A 120 -3.46 32.77 2.36
CA ASN A 120 -4.09 32.48 3.65
C ASN A 120 -5.62 32.55 3.57
N ASN A 121 -6.35 31.87 4.44
CA ASN A 121 -7.77 32.14 4.67
C ASN A 121 -7.93 33.15 5.82
N LEU A 122 -8.94 34.01 5.75
CA LEU A 122 -9.17 35.05 6.74
C LEU A 122 -10.65 35.15 7.11
N THR A 123 -10.94 35.04 8.41
CA THR A 123 -12.28 35.30 8.95
C THR A 123 -12.25 36.56 9.83
N ARG A 124 -13.22 37.46 9.63
CA ARG A 124 -13.41 38.66 10.44
C ARG A 124 -14.85 38.74 10.92
N ASN A 125 -15.01 38.76 12.24
CA ASN A 125 -16.30 38.97 12.89
C ASN A 125 -16.40 40.42 13.37
N PHE A 126 -17.57 41.02 13.17
CA PHE A 126 -17.89 42.36 13.61
C PHE A 126 -19.19 42.32 14.40
N LEU A 127 -19.07 42.51 15.71
CA LEU A 127 -20.22 42.60 16.59
C LEU A 127 -20.78 44.02 16.55
N LEU A 128 -22.07 44.14 16.25
CA LEU A 128 -22.82 45.38 16.27
C LEU A 128 -23.83 45.32 17.42
N LYS A 129 -23.69 46.24 18.38
CA LYS A 129 -24.46 46.27 19.63
C LYS A 129 -25.28 47.54 19.74
N PHE A 130 -26.60 47.42 19.73
CA PHE A 130 -27.54 48.52 20.00
C PHE A 130 -28.93 47.95 20.34
N SER A 131 -29.77 48.76 20.97
CA SER A 131 -31.10 48.30 21.39
C SER A 131 -31.97 47.89 20.20
N GLY A 132 -32.55 46.69 20.26
CA GLY A 132 -33.43 46.15 19.22
C GLY A 132 -32.70 45.72 17.94
N ALA A 133 -31.41 45.41 18.00
CA ALA A 133 -30.61 45.00 16.85
C ALA A 133 -31.20 43.79 16.10
N GLN A 134 -31.68 42.76 16.81
CA GLN A 134 -32.32 41.61 16.19
C GLN A 134 -33.56 42.03 15.38
N ALA A 135 -34.45 42.81 16.01
CA ALA A 135 -35.72 43.19 15.42
C ALA A 135 -35.55 44.11 14.21
N ILE A 136 -34.59 45.03 14.22
CA ILE A 136 -34.37 45.92 13.08
C ILE A 136 -33.61 45.24 11.94
N THR A 137 -32.72 44.30 12.22
CA THR A 137 -31.94 43.63 11.15
C THR A 137 -32.65 42.41 10.59
N ASN A 138 -33.71 41.94 11.23
CA ASN A 138 -34.43 40.70 10.92
C ASN A 138 -33.55 39.44 10.91
N ILE A 139 -32.41 39.46 11.62
CA ILE A 139 -31.52 38.31 11.73
C ILE A 139 -32.01 37.41 12.87
N THR A 140 -32.39 36.17 12.57
CA THR A 140 -32.90 35.21 13.58
C THR A 140 -31.98 34.00 13.78
N VAL A 141 -30.98 33.83 12.92
CA VAL A 141 -30.01 32.73 12.98
C VAL A 141 -29.09 32.93 14.19
N THR A 142 -28.92 31.92 15.04
CA THR A 142 -28.04 32.03 16.22
C THR A 142 -26.58 31.68 15.87
N PRO A 143 -25.56 32.27 16.53
CA PRO A 143 -24.15 32.03 16.21
C PRO A 143 -23.69 30.58 16.33
N GLU A 144 -24.34 29.80 17.18
CA GLU A 144 -24.04 28.38 17.41
C GLU A 144 -24.21 27.56 16.13
N THR A 145 -25.11 27.96 15.23
CA THR A 145 -25.30 27.31 13.92
C THR A 145 -24.11 27.46 12.96
N TRP A 146 -23.12 28.29 13.30
CA TRP A 146 -21.94 28.53 12.47
C TRP A 146 -20.64 27.96 13.03
N GLN A 147 -20.65 27.50 14.28
CA GLN A 147 -19.49 26.83 14.84
C GLN A 147 -19.26 25.57 14.00
N PHE A 148 -18.19 25.58 13.21
CA PHE A 148 -17.72 24.36 12.57
C PHE A 148 -17.29 23.42 13.70
N ASN A 149 -18.17 22.48 14.05
CA ASN A 149 -17.80 21.39 14.93
C ASN A 149 -17.02 20.36 14.11
N TYR A 150 -15.69 20.46 14.15
CA TYR A 150 -14.80 19.49 13.50
C TYR A 150 -14.57 18.23 14.34
N GLU A 151 -15.06 18.17 15.58
CA GLU A 151 -14.79 17.09 16.53
C GLU A 151 -15.33 15.75 15.99
N ALA A 152 -16.59 15.73 15.54
CA ALA A 152 -17.18 14.53 14.94
C ALA A 152 -16.44 14.07 13.67
N LYS A 153 -16.00 15.01 12.83
CA LYS A 153 -15.26 14.68 11.60
C LYS A 153 -13.85 14.16 11.90
N LEU A 154 -13.21 14.66 12.96
CA LEU A 154 -11.91 14.18 13.41
C LEU A 154 -12.04 12.80 14.04
N ASP A 155 -13.08 12.56 14.83
CA ASP A 155 -13.37 11.24 15.42
C ASP A 155 -13.64 10.16 14.34
N ASP A 156 -14.40 10.52 13.30
CA ASP A 156 -14.60 9.67 12.12
C ASP A 156 -13.26 9.35 11.41
N MET A 157 -12.36 10.34 11.29
CA MET A 157 -11.05 10.16 10.66
C MET A 157 -10.14 9.27 11.51
N ASP A 158 -10.14 9.46 12.82
CA ASP A 158 -9.35 8.64 13.76
C ASP A 158 -9.83 7.19 13.74
N THR A 159 -11.16 6.98 13.66
CA THR A 159 -11.75 5.63 13.49
C THR A 159 -11.31 4.99 12.17
N LEU A 160 -11.34 5.74 11.07
CA LEU A 160 -10.90 5.25 9.76
C LEU A 160 -9.40 4.92 9.74
N LEU A 161 -8.56 5.74 10.38
CA LEU A 161 -7.13 5.46 10.54
C LEU A 161 -6.87 4.20 11.36
N ALA A 162 -7.62 3.98 12.44
CA ALA A 162 -7.54 2.76 13.22
C ALA A 162 -7.93 1.53 12.40
N GLN A 163 -9.03 1.59 11.63
CA GLN A 163 -9.47 0.49 10.75
C GLN A 163 -8.44 0.17 9.66
N LEU A 164 -7.90 1.19 9.00
CA LEU A 164 -6.86 1.01 7.99
C LEU A 164 -5.60 0.37 8.59
N THR A 165 -5.21 0.80 9.78
CA THR A 165 -4.02 0.26 10.46
C THR A 165 -4.22 -1.21 10.83
N VAL A 166 -5.38 -1.57 11.38
CA VAL A 166 -5.71 -2.98 11.70
C VAL A 166 -5.71 -3.84 10.43
N GLY A 167 -6.37 -3.41 9.36
CA GLY A 167 -6.39 -4.16 8.10
C GLY A 167 -5.00 -4.33 7.48
N LEU A 168 -4.14 -3.30 7.56
CA LEU A 168 -2.75 -3.41 7.11
C LEU A 168 -1.95 -4.43 7.94
N ILE A 169 -2.14 -4.46 9.26
CA ILE A 169 -1.46 -5.42 10.12
C ILE A 169 -1.94 -6.85 9.85
N GLU A 170 -3.24 -7.06 9.68
CA GLU A 170 -3.82 -8.37 9.35
C GLU A 170 -3.27 -8.89 8.02
N THR A 171 -3.28 -8.07 6.97
CA THR A 171 -2.71 -8.46 5.67
C THR A 171 -1.20 -8.74 5.74
N GLN A 172 -0.44 -7.95 6.51
CA GLN A 172 0.98 -8.22 6.72
C GLN A 172 1.22 -9.53 7.46
N LYS A 173 0.40 -9.84 8.46
CA LYS A 173 0.47 -11.10 9.19
C LYS A 173 0.26 -12.29 8.25
N ASP A 174 -0.78 -12.26 7.42
CA ASP A 174 -1.08 -13.35 6.48
C ASP A 174 0.08 -13.57 5.48
N VAL A 175 0.69 -12.49 5.00
CA VAL A 175 1.87 -12.57 4.12
C VAL A 175 3.06 -13.22 4.83
N VAL A 176 3.30 -12.89 6.11
CA VAL A 176 4.39 -13.49 6.90
C VAL A 176 4.14 -14.98 7.15
N GLU A 177 2.91 -15.36 7.51
CA GLU A 177 2.54 -16.78 7.70
C GLU A 177 2.72 -17.57 6.41
N GLN A 178 2.20 -17.06 5.28
CA GLN A 178 2.38 -17.71 3.98
C GLN A 178 3.85 -17.78 3.55
N SER A 179 4.63 -16.73 3.82
CA SER A 179 6.08 -16.74 3.57
C SER A 179 6.79 -17.81 4.39
N HIS A 180 6.37 -18.04 5.64
CA HIS A 180 6.94 -19.07 6.49
C HIS A 180 6.61 -20.47 5.96
N GLU A 181 5.36 -20.74 5.59
CA GLU A 181 4.95 -22.02 4.99
C GLU A 181 5.74 -22.32 3.71
N ASN A 182 5.89 -21.33 2.82
CA ASN A 182 6.67 -21.46 1.61
C ASN A 182 8.14 -21.81 1.88
N LEU A 183 8.72 -21.26 2.95
CA LEU A 183 10.10 -21.55 3.35
C LEU A 183 10.22 -23.00 3.84
N MET A 184 9.29 -23.47 4.68
CA MET A 184 9.28 -24.85 5.17
C MET A 184 9.08 -25.86 4.02
N LEU A 185 8.20 -25.55 3.06
CA LEU A 185 8.01 -26.36 1.85
C LEU A 185 9.28 -26.39 1.00
N SER A 186 9.97 -25.26 0.86
CA SER A 186 11.25 -25.17 0.13
C SER A 186 12.33 -26.04 0.79
N GLU A 187 12.44 -26.00 2.12
CA GLU A 187 13.38 -26.86 2.86
C GLU A 187 13.07 -28.35 2.69
N THR A 188 11.78 -28.71 2.74
CA THR A 188 11.33 -30.09 2.53
C THR A 188 11.62 -30.56 1.12
N ASN A 189 11.34 -29.75 0.10
CA ASN A 189 11.65 -30.04 -1.30
C ASN A 189 13.16 -30.23 -1.51
N ARG A 190 13.99 -29.38 -0.88
CA ARG A 190 15.45 -29.53 -0.92
C ARG A 190 15.88 -30.87 -0.33
N HIS A 191 15.33 -31.27 0.81
CA HIS A 191 15.64 -32.56 1.44
C HIS A 191 15.17 -33.75 0.59
N LEU A 192 13.98 -33.68 0.00
CA LEU A 192 13.46 -34.72 -0.88
C LEU A 192 14.32 -34.90 -2.13
N ASN A 193 14.76 -33.79 -2.74
CA ASN A 193 15.68 -33.84 -3.87
C ASN A 193 17.01 -34.50 -3.50
N GLN A 194 17.58 -34.16 -2.34
CA GLN A 194 18.80 -34.83 -1.84
C GLN A 194 18.60 -36.34 -1.65
N ARG A 195 17.45 -36.78 -1.10
CA ARG A 195 17.15 -38.22 -0.98
C ARG A 195 16.99 -38.89 -2.34
N LEU A 196 16.36 -38.21 -3.29
CA LEU A 196 16.19 -38.72 -4.65
C LEU A 196 17.55 -38.95 -5.33
N ASP A 197 18.49 -38.01 -5.17
CA ASP A 197 19.85 -38.15 -5.68
C ASP A 197 20.54 -39.37 -5.06
N THR A 198 20.49 -39.52 -3.73
CA THR A 198 21.11 -40.68 -3.04
C THR A 198 20.51 -42.02 -3.47
N LEU A 199 19.18 -42.09 -3.64
CA LEU A 199 18.51 -43.31 -4.10
C LEU A 199 18.87 -43.63 -5.54
N THR A 200 19.08 -42.61 -6.37
CA THR A 200 19.50 -42.78 -7.76
C THR A 200 20.92 -43.36 -7.81
N ASP A 201 21.84 -42.85 -6.99
CA ASP A 201 23.20 -43.38 -6.86
C ASP A 201 23.22 -44.82 -6.34
N ASP A 202 22.44 -45.13 -5.30
CA ASP A 202 22.30 -46.48 -4.75
C ASP A 202 21.75 -47.48 -5.77
N LEU A 203 20.77 -47.04 -6.57
CA LEU A 203 20.20 -47.85 -7.65
C LEU A 203 21.25 -48.13 -8.74
N ALA A 204 22.04 -47.12 -9.13
CA ALA A 204 23.12 -47.28 -10.10
C ALA A 204 24.17 -48.29 -9.59
N LEU A 205 24.60 -48.16 -8.33
CA LEU A 205 25.55 -49.07 -7.71
C LEU A 205 25.00 -50.51 -7.62
N THR A 206 23.72 -50.65 -7.28
CA THR A 206 23.05 -51.96 -7.19
C THR A 206 22.96 -52.60 -8.58
N ASN A 207 22.64 -51.81 -9.61
CA ASN A 207 22.59 -52.29 -10.98
C ASN A 207 23.98 -52.75 -11.48
N GLU A 208 25.05 -52.01 -11.16
CA GLU A 208 26.42 -52.42 -11.47
C GLU A 208 26.79 -53.74 -10.76
N LYS A 209 26.49 -53.88 -9.46
CA LYS A 209 26.70 -55.13 -8.72
C LYS A 209 25.95 -56.30 -9.35
N HIS A 210 24.70 -56.09 -9.76
CA HIS A 210 23.93 -57.11 -10.47
C HIS A 210 24.55 -57.49 -11.81
N GLN A 211 25.01 -56.52 -12.61
CA GLN A 211 25.69 -56.79 -13.88
C GLN A 211 26.97 -57.61 -13.66
N VAL A 212 27.81 -57.23 -12.69
CA VAL A 212 29.03 -57.96 -12.35
C VAL A 212 28.71 -59.37 -11.88
N PHE A 213 27.70 -59.53 -11.02
CA PHE A 213 27.26 -60.84 -10.55
C PHE A 213 26.79 -61.72 -11.70
N SER A 214 25.91 -61.21 -12.57
CA SER A 214 25.41 -61.92 -13.74
C SER A 214 26.54 -62.34 -14.68
N TYR A 215 27.50 -61.44 -14.96
CA TYR A 215 28.67 -61.76 -15.76
C TYR A 215 29.55 -62.85 -15.12
N SER A 216 29.74 -62.81 -13.80
CA SER A 216 30.50 -63.84 -13.08
C SER A 216 29.82 -65.21 -13.11
N MET A 217 28.48 -65.24 -12.99
CA MET A 217 27.68 -66.46 -13.09
C MET A 217 27.76 -67.06 -14.50
N GLN A 218 27.66 -66.22 -15.54
CA GLN A 218 27.78 -66.67 -16.92
C GLN A 218 29.17 -67.27 -17.19
N ARG A 219 30.25 -66.60 -16.78
CA ARG A 219 31.61 -67.16 -16.92
C ARG A 219 31.81 -68.48 -16.19
N ARG A 220 31.24 -68.63 -14.98
CA ARG A 220 31.28 -69.92 -14.27
C ARG A 220 30.55 -71.01 -15.04
N HIS A 221 29.36 -70.71 -15.55
CA HIS A 221 28.60 -71.65 -16.35
C HIS A 221 29.36 -72.08 -17.61
N GLU A 222 29.96 -71.13 -18.33
CA GLU A 222 30.78 -71.42 -19.52
C GLU A 222 31.99 -72.31 -19.17
N TYR A 223 32.68 -72.03 -18.06
CA TYR A 223 33.80 -72.84 -17.59
C TYR A 223 33.39 -74.27 -17.22
N THR A 224 32.28 -74.43 -16.48
CA THR A 224 31.77 -75.76 -16.12
C THR A 224 31.35 -76.57 -17.35
N GLU A 225 30.72 -75.93 -18.33
CA GLU A 225 30.41 -76.57 -19.62
C GLU A 225 31.67 -76.99 -20.38
N GLN A 226 32.71 -76.13 -20.42
CA GLN A 226 34.00 -76.48 -21.03
C GLN A 226 34.65 -77.69 -20.36
N GLN A 227 34.71 -77.72 -19.02
CA GLN A 227 35.26 -78.87 -18.29
C GLN A 227 34.48 -80.16 -18.56
N ARG A 228 33.15 -80.07 -18.65
CA ARG A 228 32.30 -81.22 -18.99
C ARG A 228 32.62 -81.73 -20.39
N ILE A 229 32.75 -80.84 -21.38
CA ILE A 229 33.10 -81.20 -22.76
C ILE A 229 34.49 -81.85 -22.82
N GLU A 230 35.49 -81.28 -22.14
CA GLU A 230 36.85 -81.86 -22.10
C GLU A 230 36.87 -83.27 -21.48
N MET A 231 36.11 -83.48 -20.42
CA MET A 231 35.97 -84.79 -19.79
C MET A 231 35.28 -85.79 -20.74
N ASP A 232 34.18 -85.39 -21.38
CA ASP A 232 33.47 -86.22 -22.37
C ASP A 232 34.39 -86.60 -23.54
N VAL A 233 35.21 -85.67 -24.06
CA VAL A 233 36.21 -85.93 -25.12
C VAL A 233 37.28 -86.90 -24.63
N THR A 234 37.81 -86.69 -23.42
CA THR A 234 38.88 -87.55 -22.85
C THR A 234 38.38 -88.98 -22.63
N LEU A 235 37.18 -89.14 -22.07
CA LEU A 235 36.54 -90.44 -21.89
C LEU A 235 36.31 -91.14 -23.23
N THR A 236 35.80 -90.40 -24.23
CA THR A 236 35.59 -90.93 -25.57
C THR A 236 36.91 -91.36 -26.23
N ALA A 237 37.97 -90.55 -26.12
CA ALA A 237 39.30 -90.88 -26.63
C ALA A 237 39.89 -92.13 -25.95
N PHE A 238 39.73 -92.26 -24.64
CA PHE A 238 40.15 -93.45 -23.90
C PHE A 238 39.39 -94.70 -24.36
N LEU A 239 38.06 -94.62 -24.48
CA LEU A 239 37.23 -95.71 -24.99
C LEU A 239 37.63 -96.15 -26.39
N ILE A 240 37.88 -95.20 -27.31
CA ILE A 240 38.36 -95.49 -28.67
C ILE A 240 39.72 -96.18 -28.64
N GLN A 241 40.65 -95.72 -27.79
CA GLN A 241 41.98 -96.33 -27.67
C GLN A 241 41.89 -97.75 -27.10
N THR A 242 41.02 -97.99 -26.11
CA THR A 242 40.76 -99.34 -25.59
C THR A 242 40.17 -100.23 -26.67
N GLN A 243 39.17 -99.75 -27.41
CA GLN A 243 38.58 -100.49 -28.54
C GLN A 243 39.64 -100.83 -29.59
N LYS A 244 40.52 -99.89 -29.93
CA LYS A 244 41.64 -100.13 -30.85
C LYS A 244 42.55 -101.24 -30.33
N GLN A 245 42.94 -101.21 -29.06
CA GLN A 245 43.76 -102.27 -28.46
C GLN A 245 43.06 -103.63 -28.47
N THR A 246 41.75 -103.68 -28.19
CA THR A 246 40.97 -104.91 -28.29
C THR A 246 40.95 -105.45 -29.72
N ILE A 247 40.73 -104.59 -30.72
CA ILE A 247 40.79 -104.97 -32.14
C ILE A 247 42.18 -105.47 -32.53
N GLU A 248 43.25 -104.79 -32.09
CA GLU A 248 44.64 -105.24 -32.34
C GLU A 248 44.91 -106.61 -31.69
N GLN A 249 44.45 -106.84 -30.46
CA GLN A 249 44.55 -108.14 -29.79
C GLN A 249 43.76 -109.23 -30.50
N GLU A 250 42.53 -108.94 -30.94
CA GLU A 250 41.72 -109.87 -31.73
C GLU A 250 42.38 -110.19 -33.07
N TYR A 251 42.98 -109.20 -33.72
CA TYR A 251 43.73 -109.38 -34.96
C TYR A 251 44.99 -110.24 -34.75
N GLU A 252 45.76 -110.02 -33.68
CA GLU A 252 46.91 -110.87 -33.34
C GLU A 252 46.47 -112.29 -32.96
N LEU A 253 45.36 -112.47 -32.24
CA LEU A 253 44.76 -113.78 -32.00
C LEU A 253 44.33 -114.46 -33.31
N MET A 254 43.79 -113.69 -34.25
CA MET A 254 43.43 -114.20 -35.58
C MET A 254 44.67 -114.68 -36.34
N LYS A 255 45.76 -113.90 -36.35
CA LYS A 255 47.06 -114.34 -36.89
C LYS A 255 47.58 -115.59 -36.19
N LEU A 256 47.50 -115.65 -34.85
CA LEU A 256 47.97 -116.80 -34.08
C LEU A 256 47.17 -118.06 -34.42
N ARG A 257 45.85 -117.95 -34.53
CA ARG A 257 44.96 -119.02 -34.97
C ARG A 257 45.27 -119.46 -36.40
N GLU A 258 45.53 -118.52 -37.30
CA GLU A 258 45.94 -118.87 -38.67
C GLU A 258 47.31 -119.56 -38.69
N SER A 259 48.27 -119.13 -37.84
CA SER A 259 49.56 -119.82 -37.69
C SER A 259 49.45 -121.21 -37.07
N LEU A 260 48.51 -121.41 -36.13
CA LEU A 260 48.16 -122.71 -35.56
C LEU A 260 47.51 -123.60 -36.62
N ARG A 261 46.59 -123.06 -37.41
CA ARG A 261 45.96 -123.77 -38.52
C ARG A 261 46.98 -124.18 -39.59
N VAL A 262 47.96 -123.33 -39.92
CA VAL A 262 49.06 -123.66 -40.83
C VAL A 262 49.98 -124.75 -40.25
N LYS A 263 50.16 -124.79 -38.92
CA LYS A 263 50.87 -125.88 -38.23
C LYS A 263 50.08 -127.19 -38.20
N GLU A 264 48.77 -127.13 -37.94
CA GLU A 264 47.88 -128.30 -37.94
C GLU A 264 47.68 -128.87 -39.36
N SER A 265 47.77 -128.05 -40.41
CA SER A 265 47.76 -128.52 -41.81
C SER A 265 49.12 -129.05 -42.31
N GLY A 266 50.16 -129.03 -41.47
CA GLY A 266 51.50 -129.56 -41.80
C GLY A 266 51.80 -130.94 -41.23
N ASP A 267 50.88 -131.52 -40.44
CA ASP A 267 51.03 -132.82 -39.75
C ASP A 267 50.02 -133.90 -40.25
N GLU A 268 49.48 -133.74 -41.48
CA GLU A 268 48.93 -134.84 -42.30
C GLU A 268 49.81 -135.07 -43.54
#